data_AF-A0A7L4KJS1-F1
#
_entry.id   AF-A0A7L4KJS1-F1
#
_cell.length_a   1.000
_cell.length_b   1.000
_cell.length_c   1.000
_cell.angle_alpha   90.00
_cell.angle_beta   90.00
_cell.angle_gamma   90.00
#
_symmetry.space_group_name_H-M   'P 1'
#
loop_
_entity.id
_entity.type
_entity.pdbx_description
1 polymer ?
#
loop_
_entity_poly.entity_id
_entity_poly.type
_entity_poly.pdbx_seq_one_letter_code
_entity_poly.pdbx_strand_id
1 'polypeptide(L)' 'CLDGEGEVHEFGSRWRTNNCYDCSCSRAGISCCTSYMTPVDYDEQKCESIFIKETCSYKVVEKDDHSKECPVHSWVG' A
#
# COMPACT_ATOMS: atom_id res chain seq x y z
N CYS A 1 13.31 16.54 8.32
CA CYS A 1 13.94 15.26 8.00
C CYS A 1 14.23 15.21 6.51
N LEU A 2 15.40 14.70 6.11
CA LEU A 2 15.72 14.43 4.70
C LEU A 2 15.23 13.00 4.40
N ASP A 3 14.32 12.85 3.44
CA ASP A 3 13.82 11.53 3.06
C ASP A 3 14.73 10.81 2.05
N GLY A 4 14.34 9.60 1.66
CA GLY A 4 15.10 8.78 0.71
C GLY A 4 15.07 9.29 -0.73
N GLU A 5 14.17 10.22 -1.07
CA GLU A 5 14.09 10.88 -2.38
C GLU A 5 14.89 12.20 -2.42
N GLY A 6 15.43 12.61 -1.27
CA GLY A 6 16.23 13.84 -1.12
C GLY A 6 15.40 15.07 -0.77
N GLU A 7 14.12 14.91 -0.42
CA GLU A 7 13.25 16.01 -0.03
C GLU A 7 13.37 16.33 1.46
N VAL A 8 13.32 17.63 1.79
CA VAL A 8 13.38 18.11 3.19
C VAL A 8 11.97 18.36 3.70
N HIS A 9 11.60 17.60 4.73
CA HIS A 9 10.30 17.68 5.40
C HIS A 9 10.41 18.35 6.78
N GLU A 10 9.44 19.17 7.16
CA GLU A 10 9.43 19.81 8.49
C GLU A 10 9.13 18.82 9.63
N PHE A 11 9.53 19.15 10.86
CA PHE A 11 9.12 18.34 12.01
C PHE A 11 7.61 18.44 12.25
N GLY A 12 6.97 17.29 12.47
CA GLY A 12 5.51 17.18 12.61
C GLY A 12 4.79 16.99 11.28
N SER A 13 5.47 17.08 10.14
CA SER A 13 4.87 16.84 8.84
C SER A 13 4.54 15.36 8.63
N ARG A 14 3.57 15.12 7.74
CA ARG A 14 3.22 13.82 7.20
C ARG A 14 3.10 13.95 5.69
N TRP A 15 3.58 12.94 4.96
CA TRP A 15 3.50 12.90 3.50
C TRP A 15 3.33 11.47 3.04
N ARG A 16 2.82 11.30 1.81
CA ARG A 16 2.75 10.02 1.13
C ARG A 16 3.77 9.99 0.00
N THR A 17 4.56 8.93 -0.08
CA THR A 17 5.54 8.74 -1.14
C THR A 17 4.90 8.18 -2.40
N ASN A 18 5.60 8.30 -3.54
CA ASN A 18 5.21 7.70 -4.81
C ASN A 18 5.16 6.16 -4.78
N ASN A 19 5.75 5.55 -3.74
CA ASN A 19 5.77 4.11 -3.53
C ASN A 19 4.73 3.66 -2.48
N CYS A 20 3.72 4.49 -2.21
CA CYS A 20 2.61 4.17 -1.32
C CYS A 20 3.06 3.92 0.14
N TYR A 21 3.91 4.81 0.66
CA TYR A 21 4.25 4.84 2.08
C TYR A 21 3.73 6.11 2.74
N ASP A 22 3.09 5.96 3.90
CA ASP A 22 2.77 7.03 4.81
C ASP A 22 3.92 7.30 5.74
N CYS A 23 4.57 8.42 5.50
CA CYS A 23 5.72 8.86 6.26
C CYS A 23 5.35 10.01 7.19
N SER A 24 6.05 10.07 8.31
CA SER A 24 5.98 11.18 9.26
C SER A 24 7.37 11.53 9.76
N CYS A 25 7.62 12.82 9.92
CA CYS A 25 8.89 13.34 10.45
C CYS A 25 8.68 13.79 11.88
N SER A 26 9.42 13.20 12.81
CA SER A 26 9.44 13.59 14.22
C SER A 26 10.86 13.93 14.67
N ARG A 27 11.01 14.38 15.91
CA ARG A 27 12.34 14.57 16.51
C ARG A 27 13.14 13.27 16.65
N ALA A 28 12.48 12.12 16.64
CA ALA A 28 13.12 10.81 16.66
C ALA A 28 13.58 10.33 15.27
N GLY A 29 13.18 11.02 14.20
CA GLY A 29 13.49 10.65 12.81
C GLY A 29 12.24 10.47 11.96
N ILE A 30 12.42 9.81 10.82
CA ILE A 30 11.34 9.46 9.87
C ILE A 30 10.79 8.08 10.24
N SER A 31 9.47 7.96 10.30
CA SER A 31 8.77 6.67 10.36
C SER A 31 7.85 6.56 9.15
N CYS A 32 7.93 5.45 8.43
CA CYS A 32 7.10 5.16 7.26
C CYS A 32 6.41 3.81 7.39
N CYS A 33 5.14 3.75 7.00
CA CYS A 33 4.34 2.52 6.93
C CYS A 33 3.74 2.39 5.52
N THR A 34 3.45 1.18 5.06
CA THR A 34 2.69 1.00 3.80
C THR A 34 1.32 1.66 3.93
N SER A 35 0.88 2.37 2.89
CA SER A 35 -0.42 3.03 2.87
C SER A 35 -1.54 2.14 2.34
N TYR A 36 -1.27 0.84 2.20
CA TYR A 36 -2.14 -0.16 1.60
C TYR A 36 -2.20 -1.40 2.46
N MET A 37 -3.31 -2.12 2.36
CA MET A 37 -3.45 -3.45 2.95
C MET A 37 -3.16 -4.52 1.90
N THR A 38 -2.45 -5.56 2.30
CA THR A 38 -2.19 -6.74 1.47
C THR A 38 -3.22 -7.83 1.76
N PRO A 39 -3.91 -8.38 0.75
CA PRO A 39 -4.81 -9.50 0.92
C PRO A 39 -3.98 -10.76 1.21
N VAL A 40 -4.38 -11.53 2.23
CA VAL A 40 -3.62 -12.73 2.66
C VAL A 40 -4.47 -14.00 2.69
N ASP A 41 -5.78 -13.89 2.47
CA ASP A 41 -6.70 -15.03 2.48
C ASP A 41 -7.77 -14.86 1.39
N TYR A 42 -7.56 -15.54 0.26
CA TYR A 42 -8.47 -15.67 -0.88
C TYR A 42 -8.13 -16.94 -1.68
N ASP A 43 -8.98 -17.33 -2.64
CA ASP A 43 -8.72 -18.50 -3.50
C ASP A 43 -7.58 -18.22 -4.50
N GLU A 44 -6.33 -18.44 -4.09
CA GLU A 44 -5.14 -18.23 -4.94
C GLU A 44 -5.09 -19.16 -6.17
N GLN A 45 -5.91 -20.22 -6.24
CA GLN A 45 -5.96 -21.08 -7.42
C GLN A 45 -6.74 -20.37 -8.53
N LYS A 46 -7.90 -19.80 -8.21
CA LYS A 46 -8.81 -19.17 -9.17
C LYS A 46 -8.62 -17.66 -9.31
N CYS A 47 -7.99 -17.02 -8.32
CA CYS A 47 -7.91 -15.57 -8.23
C CYS A 47 -6.46 -15.09 -8.12
N GLU A 48 -6.24 -13.85 -8.51
CA GLU A 48 -4.97 -13.15 -8.34
C GLU A 48 -5.16 -11.75 -7.78
N SER A 49 -4.14 -11.25 -7.09
CA SER A 49 -4.13 -9.90 -6.54
C SER A 49 -3.37 -8.96 -7.48
N ILE A 50 -4.01 -7.86 -7.89
CA ILE A 50 -3.43 -6.81 -8.72
C ILE A 50 -3.28 -5.55 -7.88
N PHE A 51 -2.07 -5.01 -7.80
CA PHE A 51 -1.81 -3.75 -7.12
C PHE A 51 -2.13 -2.56 -8.03
N ILE A 52 -3.04 -1.70 -7.59
CA ILE A 52 -3.42 -0.44 -8.25
C ILE A 52 -2.63 0.69 -7.61
N LYS A 53 -1.62 1.18 -8.32
CA LYS A 53 -0.68 2.18 -7.79
C LYS A 53 -1.35 3.53 -7.58
N GLU A 54 -2.31 3.89 -8.42
CA GLU A 54 -3.03 5.16 -8.39
C GLU A 54 -3.80 5.36 -7.08
N THR A 55 -4.32 4.27 -6.52
CA THR A 55 -5.10 4.29 -5.27
C THR A 55 -4.35 3.66 -4.10
N CYS A 56 -3.12 3.16 -4.32
CA CYS A 56 -2.35 2.39 -3.34
C CYS A 56 -3.21 1.30 -2.70
N SER A 57 -3.72 0.37 -3.51
CA SER A 57 -4.58 -0.71 -3.00
C SER A 57 -4.47 -1.96 -3.86
N TYR A 58 -4.80 -3.12 -3.29
CA TYR A 58 -4.96 -4.35 -4.05
C TYR A 58 -6.42 -4.55 -4.45
N LYS A 59 -6.62 -5.07 -5.66
CA LYS A 59 -7.85 -5.77 -6.03
C LYS A 59 -7.55 -7.25 -6.17
N VAL A 60 -8.47 -8.09 -5.74
CA VAL A 60 -8.40 -9.53 -5.98
C VAL A 60 -9.47 -9.89 -6.99
N VAL A 61 -9.07 -10.45 -8.13
CA VAL A 61 -9.95 -10.74 -9.27
C VAL A 61 -9.77 -12.18 -9.76
N GLU A 62 -10.75 -12.70 -10.50
CA GLU A 62 -10.61 -14.02 -11.14
C GLU A 62 -9.50 -13.99 -12.19
N LYS A 63 -8.67 -15.03 -12.26
CA LYS A 63 -7.59 -15.14 -13.26
C LYS A 63 -8.11 -15.25 -14.69
N ASP A 64 -9.28 -15.88 -14.86
CA ASP A 64 -9.88 -16.08 -16.19
C ASP A 64 -10.65 -14.82 -16.67
N ASP A 65 -11.08 -13.96 -15.74
CA ASP A 65 -11.87 -12.77 -16.02
C ASP A 65 -11.60 -11.67 -14.98
N HIS A 66 -10.64 -10.79 -15.29
CA HIS A 66 -10.21 -9.70 -14.39
C HIS A 66 -11.29 -8.64 -14.13
N SER A 67 -12.46 -8.73 -14.78
CA SER A 67 -13.60 -7.85 -14.48
C SER A 67 -14.40 -8.30 -13.25
N LYS A 68 -14.22 -9.53 -12.79
CA LYS A 68 -14.90 -10.09 -11.61
C LYS A 68 -13.99 -10.08 -10.39
N GLU A 69 -14.49 -9.52 -9.31
CA GLU A 69 -13.79 -9.51 -8.03
C GLU A 69 -14.00 -10.82 -7.27
N CYS A 70 -12.95 -11.30 -6.61
CA CYS A 70 -12.98 -12.48 -5.76
C CYS A 70 -13.21 -12.10 -4.29
N PRO A 71 -13.88 -12.95 -3.50
CA PRO A 71 -14.01 -12.74 -2.07
C PRO A 71 -12.64 -12.83 -1.39
N VAL A 72 -12.37 -11.87 -0.49
CA VAL A 72 -11.18 -11.84 0.36
C VAL A 72 -11.63 -11.94 1.81
N HIS A 73 -11.03 -12.86 2.57
CA HIS A 73 -11.40 -13.14 3.95
C HIS A 73 -10.52 -12.42 4.96
N SER A 74 -9.29 -12.05 4.59
CA SER A 74 -8.36 -11.37 5.50
C SER A 74 -7.36 -10.46 4.77
N TRP A 75 -6.97 -9.40 5.48
CA TRP A 75 -6.06 -8.34 5.02
C TRP A 75 -5.07 -8.00 6.14
N VAL A 76 -3.84 -7.64 5.77
CA VAL A 76 -2.78 -7.19 6.71
C VAL A 76 -2.21 -5.86 6.24
N GLY A 77 -1.95 -4.93 7.17
CA GLY A 77 -1.36 -3.61 6.91
C GLY A 77 -0.77 -3.00 8.17
#